data_AF-A0A370TR56-F1
#
_entry.id   AF-A0A370TR56-F1
#
_cell.length_a   1.000
_cell.length_b   1.000
_cell.length_c   1.000
_cell.angle_alpha   90.00
_cell.angle_beta   90.00
_cell.angle_gamma   90.00
#
_symmetry.space_group_name_H-M   'P 1'
#
loop_
_entity.id
_entity.type
_entity.pdbx_description
1 polymer ?
#
loop_
_entity_poly.entity_id
_entity_poly.type
_entity_poly.pdbx_seq_one_letter_code
_entity_poly.pdbx_strand_id
1 'polypeptide(L)'
;MEPQVPFERMPTLGESVTQLLSGFTTCIELCYTIEKNGRLGASQGAFQELQLRLEHSAQEIQIVFDALRDYVGSLMELGDVEARNCLKESIYLMQFRVQRKLDGIASGRSDRTSHNPELPGFRDLRSLVETVEDNVTQDLEAQAQRLQDRLARARADILAEERARTG
;
A
#
# COMPACT_ATOMS: atom_id res chain seq x y z
N MET A 1 -2.52 -27.53 -28.73
CA MET A 1 -3.59 -26.60 -28.31
C MET A 1 -3.20 -26.13 -26.93
N GLU A 2 -2.34 -25.11 -26.86
CA GLU A 2 -1.91 -24.54 -25.59
C GLU A 2 -3.06 -23.70 -25.02
N PRO A 3 -3.41 -23.85 -23.73
CA PRO A 3 -4.41 -22.99 -23.12
C PRO A 3 -3.84 -21.57 -23.07
N GLN A 4 -4.43 -20.67 -23.86
CA GLN A 4 -4.24 -19.23 -23.70
C GLN A 4 -4.82 -18.85 -22.34
N VAL A 5 -3.93 -18.65 -21.36
CA VAL A 5 -4.29 -18.01 -20.09
C VAL A 5 -4.86 -16.64 -20.45
N PRO A 6 -6.10 -16.29 -20.03
CA PRO A 6 -6.67 -15.00 -20.34
C PRO A 6 -5.76 -13.92 -19.74
N PHE A 7 -5.50 -12.87 -20.51
CA PHE A 7 -4.79 -11.66 -20.06
C PHE A 7 -5.42 -11.19 -18.75
N GLU A 8 -4.82 -11.53 -17.61
CA GLU A 8 -5.25 -11.03 -16.32
C GLU A 8 -5.15 -9.50 -16.41
N ARG A 9 -6.31 -8.83 -16.35
CA ARG A 9 -6.32 -7.37 -16.25
C ARG A 9 -5.52 -7.03 -15.00
N MET A 10 -4.38 -6.36 -15.18
CA MET A 10 -3.65 -5.81 -14.03
C MET A 10 -4.63 -4.90 -13.27
N PRO A 11 -4.68 -5.02 -11.94
CA PRO A 11 -5.56 -4.19 -11.14
C PRO A 11 -5.23 -2.71 -11.39
N THR A 12 -6.24 -1.87 -11.30
CA THR A 12 -6.04 -0.42 -11.35
C THR A 12 -5.23 0.02 -10.12
N LEU A 13 -4.70 1.24 -10.16
CA LEU A 13 -4.02 1.81 -9.01
C LEU A 13 -4.96 1.93 -7.82
N GLY A 14 -6.20 2.40 -8.05
CA GLY A 14 -7.21 2.50 -7.00
C GLY A 14 -7.61 1.16 -6.39
N GLU A 15 -7.73 0.12 -7.22
CA GLU A 15 -7.95 -1.26 -6.74
C GLU A 15 -6.76 -1.74 -5.89
N SER A 16 -5.54 -1.40 -6.30
CA SER A 16 -4.31 -1.78 -5.58
C SER A 16 -4.18 -1.04 -4.24
N VAL A 17 -4.48 0.27 -4.19
CA VAL A 17 -4.52 1.05 -2.95
C VAL A 17 -5.60 0.50 -2.01
N THR A 18 -6.79 0.22 -2.53
CA THR A 18 -7.89 -0.39 -1.75
C THR A 18 -7.46 -1.74 -1.17
N GLN A 19 -6.77 -2.57 -1.95
CA GLN A 19 -6.25 -3.85 -1.48
C GLN A 19 -5.21 -3.69 -0.38
N LEU A 20 -4.30 -2.72 -0.52
CA LEU A 20 -3.30 -2.41 0.50
C LEU A 20 -3.97 -1.97 1.81
N LEU A 21 -4.91 -1.04 1.74
CA LEU A 21 -5.66 -0.54 2.90
C LEU A 21 -6.48 -1.64 3.57
N SER A 22 -7.04 -2.57 2.81
CA SER A 22 -7.66 -3.77 3.38
C SER A 22 -6.66 -4.60 4.18
N GLY A 23 -5.41 -4.72 3.71
CA GLY A 23 -4.34 -5.41 4.44
C GLY A 23 -3.98 -4.72 5.75
N PHE A 24 -3.93 -3.38 5.76
CA PHE A 24 -3.77 -2.59 6.99
C PHE A 24 -4.91 -2.83 7.97
N THR A 25 -6.17 -2.74 7.52
CA THR A 25 -7.35 -2.98 8.35
C THR A 25 -7.30 -4.37 8.99
N THR A 26 -6.96 -5.41 8.23
CA THR A 26 -6.81 -6.76 8.79
C THR A 26 -5.70 -6.83 9.84
N CYS A 27 -4.55 -6.16 9.62
CA CYS A 27 -3.49 -6.11 10.63
C CYS A 27 -3.94 -5.42 11.92
N ILE A 28 -4.71 -4.34 11.80
CA ILE A 28 -5.29 -3.60 12.94
C ILE A 28 -6.27 -4.48 13.72
N GLU A 29 -7.16 -5.21 13.02
CA GLU A 29 -8.08 -6.18 13.64
C GLU A 29 -7.34 -7.32 14.37
N LEU A 30 -6.23 -7.78 13.79
CA LEU A 30 -5.36 -8.77 14.44
C LEU A 30 -4.70 -8.18 15.69
N CYS A 31 -4.27 -6.92 15.68
CA CYS A 31 -3.79 -6.22 16.87
C CYS A 31 -4.86 -6.22 17.98
N TYR A 32 -6.10 -5.80 17.68
CA TYR A 32 -7.19 -5.84 18.66
C TYR A 32 -7.45 -7.25 19.21
N THR A 33 -7.32 -8.28 18.36
CA THR A 33 -7.45 -9.68 18.79
C THR A 33 -6.31 -10.09 19.75
N ILE A 34 -5.07 -9.69 19.46
CA ILE A 34 -3.91 -9.95 20.31
C ILE A 34 -4.06 -9.26 21.67
N GLU A 35 -4.51 -8.00 21.71
CA GLU A 35 -4.77 -7.27 22.96
C GLU A 35 -5.81 -8.00 23.82
N LYS A 36 -6.91 -8.44 23.20
CA LYS A 36 -7.97 -9.17 23.88
C LYS A 36 -7.52 -10.52 24.43
N ASN A 37 -6.61 -11.20 23.72
CA ASN A 37 -6.05 -12.50 24.13
C ASN A 37 -4.94 -12.38 25.17
N GLY A 38 -4.42 -11.17 25.39
CA GLY A 38 -3.82 -10.71 26.64
C GLY A 38 -2.66 -11.54 27.19
N ARG A 39 -1.48 -11.52 26.52
CA ARG A 39 -0.15 -11.88 27.09
C ARG A 39 1.01 -11.21 26.33
N LEU A 40 1.09 -9.88 26.31
CA LEU A 40 2.19 -9.16 25.64
C LEU A 40 3.45 -8.97 26.53
N GLY A 41 3.28 -8.93 27.85
CA GLY A 41 4.39 -8.80 28.81
C GLY A 41 5.31 -7.62 28.48
N ALA A 42 6.62 -7.86 28.42
CA ALA A 42 7.63 -6.84 28.12
C ALA A 42 7.53 -6.24 26.70
N SER A 43 6.76 -6.85 25.80
CA SER A 43 6.62 -6.39 24.40
C SER A 43 5.43 -5.45 24.19
N GLN A 44 4.66 -5.14 25.24
CA GLN A 44 3.44 -4.34 25.15
C GLN A 44 3.66 -2.94 24.54
N GLY A 45 4.72 -2.22 24.94
CA GLY A 45 5.00 -0.89 24.37
C GLY A 45 5.30 -0.93 22.87
N ALA A 46 6.16 -1.85 22.44
CA ALA A 46 6.48 -2.03 21.02
C ALA A 46 5.27 -2.48 20.19
N PHE A 47 4.38 -3.26 20.79
CA PHE A 47 3.12 -3.66 20.17
C PHE A 47 2.17 -2.47 19.97
N GLN A 48 2.00 -1.62 21.00
CA GLN A 48 1.15 -0.43 20.91
C GLN A 48 1.68 0.56 19.87
N GLU A 49 3.00 0.74 19.78
CA GLU A 49 3.63 1.56 18.74
C GLU A 49 3.36 1.01 17.33
N LEU A 50 3.42 -0.32 17.15
CA LEU A 50 3.07 -0.95 15.88
C LEU A 50 1.60 -0.69 15.51
N GLN A 51 0.68 -0.85 16.46
CA GLN A 51 -0.74 -0.61 16.22
C GLN A 51 -1.01 0.84 15.83
N LEU A 52 -0.46 1.81 16.57
CA LEU A 52 -0.55 3.23 16.22
C LEU A 52 0.03 3.52 14.84
N ARG A 53 1.14 2.87 14.48
CA ARG A 53 1.77 3.04 13.16
C ARG A 53 0.93 2.46 12.03
N LEU A 54 0.31 1.30 12.23
CA LEU A 54 -0.62 0.71 11.25
C LEU A 54 -1.82 1.64 11.01
N GLU A 55 -2.43 2.15 12.08
CA GLU A 55 -3.56 3.09 11.99
C GLU A 55 -3.17 4.39 11.27
N HIS A 56 -2.03 4.97 11.65
CA HIS A 56 -1.50 6.18 11.02
C HIS A 56 -1.23 5.98 9.53
N SER A 57 -0.48 4.93 9.17
CA SER A 57 -0.07 4.69 7.78
C SER A 57 -1.27 4.47 6.86
N ALA A 58 -2.29 3.75 7.34
CA ALA A 58 -3.51 3.54 6.57
C ALA A 58 -4.26 4.85 6.30
N GLN A 59 -4.33 5.74 7.30
CA GLN A 59 -4.94 7.06 7.16
C GLN A 59 -4.13 7.94 6.20
N GLU A 60 -2.81 7.99 6.35
CA GLU A 60 -1.93 8.83 5.53
C GLU A 60 -2.00 8.42 4.05
N ILE A 61 -1.88 7.13 3.74
CA ILE A 61 -1.99 6.62 2.37
C ILE A 61 -3.34 6.98 1.76
N GLN A 62 -4.44 6.84 2.52
CA GLN A 62 -5.77 7.19 2.05
C GLN A 62 -5.89 8.70 1.76
N ILE A 63 -5.39 9.56 2.65
CA ILE A 63 -5.40 11.01 2.49
C ILE A 63 -4.62 11.42 1.24
N VAL A 64 -3.40 10.90 1.08
CA VAL A 64 -2.56 11.19 -0.09
C VAL A 64 -3.25 10.72 -1.37
N PHE A 65 -3.77 9.50 -1.40
CA PHE A 65 -4.44 8.97 -2.58
C PHE A 65 -5.68 9.80 -2.95
N ASP A 66 -6.54 10.14 -1.99
CA ASP A 66 -7.73 10.96 -2.24
C ASP A 66 -7.37 12.35 -2.73
N ALA A 67 -6.39 13.01 -2.11
CA ALA A 67 -5.93 14.34 -2.52
C ALA A 67 -5.40 14.34 -3.97
N LEU A 68 -4.62 13.32 -4.33
CA LEU A 68 -4.08 13.19 -5.69
C LEU A 68 -5.17 12.84 -6.70
N ARG A 69 -6.12 11.97 -6.34
CA ARG A 69 -7.28 11.67 -7.17
C ARG A 69 -8.13 12.91 -7.43
N ASP A 70 -8.36 13.75 -6.43
CA ASP A 70 -9.09 15.00 -6.59
C ASP A 70 -8.35 15.98 -7.51
N TYR A 71 -7.02 15.93 -7.52
CA TYR A 71 -6.19 16.83 -8.30
C TYR A 71 -6.02 16.40 -9.78
N VAL A 72 -5.76 15.12 -10.08
CA VAL A 72 -5.55 14.63 -11.47
C VAL A 72 -6.69 13.78 -12.04
N GLY A 73 -7.74 13.54 -11.25
CA GLY A 73 -8.97 12.86 -11.66
C GLY A 73 -8.80 11.37 -11.94
N SER A 74 -9.65 10.84 -12.83
CA SER A 74 -9.71 9.42 -13.18
C SER A 74 -8.44 8.86 -13.85
N LEU A 75 -7.50 9.72 -14.25
CA LEU A 75 -6.19 9.27 -14.72
C LEU A 75 -5.33 8.70 -13.58
N MET A 76 -5.55 9.16 -12.34
CA MET A 76 -4.88 8.61 -11.16
C MET A 76 -5.23 7.13 -10.98
N GLU A 77 -6.51 6.82 -11.12
CA GLU A 77 -7.08 5.48 -10.92
C GLU A 77 -6.39 4.43 -11.78
N LEU A 78 -6.04 4.75 -13.04
CA LEU A 78 -5.41 3.79 -13.94
C LEU A 78 -3.98 3.41 -13.49
N GLY A 79 -3.23 4.37 -12.96
CA GLY A 79 -1.81 4.16 -12.65
C GLY A 79 -0.93 4.00 -13.89
N ASP A 80 0.36 4.31 -13.74
CA ASP A 80 1.37 3.76 -14.64
C ASP A 80 1.85 2.38 -14.15
N VAL A 81 2.65 1.70 -14.97
CA VAL A 81 3.14 0.35 -14.65
C VAL A 81 4.04 0.34 -13.41
N GLU A 82 4.81 1.41 -13.23
CA GLU A 82 5.77 1.54 -12.13
C GLU A 82 5.05 1.67 -10.78
N ALA A 83 4.09 2.58 -10.67
CA ALA A 83 3.30 2.77 -9.46
C ALA A 83 2.47 1.52 -9.11
N ARG A 84 1.92 0.81 -10.11
CA ARG A 84 1.24 -0.47 -9.87
C ARG A 84 2.18 -1.56 -9.38
N ASN A 85 3.43 -1.60 -9.86
CA ASN A 85 4.42 -2.57 -9.39
C ASN A 85 4.86 -2.28 -7.95
N CYS A 86 5.09 -1.02 -7.59
CA CYS A 86 5.41 -0.66 -6.20
C CYS A 86 4.27 -1.03 -5.23
N LEU A 87 3.02 -0.72 -5.59
CA LEU A 87 1.88 -1.14 -4.76
C LEU A 87 1.81 -2.65 -4.63
N LYS A 88 2.09 -3.40 -5.69
CA LYS A 88 2.13 -4.86 -5.62
C LYS A 88 3.21 -5.38 -4.64
N GLU A 89 4.40 -4.78 -4.65
CA GLU A 89 5.46 -5.11 -3.70
C GLU A 89 5.07 -4.74 -2.26
N SER A 90 4.48 -3.57 -2.06
CA SER A 90 3.99 -3.09 -0.78
C SER A 90 2.87 -3.97 -0.20
N ILE A 91 1.92 -4.40 -1.05
CA ILE A 91 0.88 -5.37 -0.71
C ILE A 91 1.51 -6.71 -0.29
N TYR A 92 2.52 -7.18 -1.04
CA TYR A 92 3.21 -8.41 -0.69
C TYR A 92 3.88 -8.32 0.68
N LEU A 93 4.58 -7.22 0.96
CA LEU A 93 5.20 -6.98 2.27
C LEU A 93 4.16 -6.97 3.39
N MET A 94 3.05 -6.26 3.20
CA MET A 94 1.98 -6.19 4.19
C MET A 94 1.35 -7.56 4.48
N GLN A 95 0.91 -8.27 3.42
CA GLN A 95 0.19 -9.53 3.57
C GLN A 95 1.09 -10.68 4.02
N PHE A 96 2.28 -10.83 3.42
CA PHE A 96 3.11 -12.01 3.65
C PHE A 96 4.09 -11.86 4.82
N ARG A 97 4.42 -10.63 5.23
CA ARG A 97 5.30 -10.39 6.39
C ARG A 97 4.51 -9.97 7.61
N VAL A 98 3.78 -8.84 7.53
CA VAL A 98 3.14 -8.22 8.69
C VAL A 98 1.92 -9.03 9.13
N GLN A 99 0.94 -9.20 8.24
CA GLN A 99 -0.31 -9.89 8.54
C GLN A 99 -0.08 -11.34 8.97
N ARG A 100 0.76 -12.09 8.25
CA ARG A 100 1.07 -13.49 8.60
C ARG A 100 1.67 -13.64 9.99
N LYS A 101 2.53 -12.70 10.41
CA LYS A 101 3.13 -12.71 11.75
C LYS A 101 2.09 -12.38 12.82
N LEU A 102 1.27 -11.35 12.60
CA LEU A 102 0.19 -10.98 13.53
C LEU A 102 -0.83 -12.10 13.67
N ASP A 103 -1.22 -12.77 12.59
CA ASP A 103 -2.14 -13.91 12.62
C ASP A 103 -1.58 -15.09 13.43
N GLY A 104 -0.29 -15.41 13.25
CA GLY A 104 0.39 -16.44 14.03
C GLY A 104 0.36 -16.16 15.54
N ILE A 105 0.53 -14.89 15.93
CA ILE A 105 0.46 -14.44 17.32
C ILE A 105 -0.99 -14.48 17.83
N ALA A 106 -1.93 -13.92 17.07
CA ALA A 106 -3.35 -13.85 17.42
C ALA A 106 -3.96 -15.25 17.63
N SER A 107 -3.59 -16.20 16.78
CA SER A 107 -4.02 -17.60 16.84
C SER A 107 -3.36 -18.41 17.96
N GLY A 108 -2.43 -17.83 18.74
CA GLY A 108 -1.66 -18.56 19.75
C GLY A 108 -0.72 -19.63 19.16
N ARG A 109 -0.55 -19.64 17.83
CA ARG A 109 0.38 -20.51 17.09
C ARG A 109 1.78 -19.91 17.08
N SER A 110 2.19 -19.28 18.18
CA SER A 110 3.56 -18.79 18.32
C SER A 110 4.50 -20.00 18.30
N ASP A 111 5.12 -20.21 17.14
CA ASP A 111 6.15 -21.20 16.77
C ASP A 111 6.79 -21.95 17.95
N ARG A 112 6.11 -22.97 18.46
CA ARG A 112 6.74 -23.99 19.31
C ARG A 112 7.44 -25.08 18.50
N THR A 113 7.31 -25.08 17.17
CA THR A 113 7.73 -26.21 16.32
C THR A 113 8.38 -25.82 14.98
N SER A 114 8.62 -24.56 14.67
CA SER A 114 9.13 -24.17 13.36
C SER A 114 10.59 -23.73 13.43
N HIS A 115 11.47 -24.40 12.67
CA HIS A 115 12.79 -23.91 12.25
C HIS A 115 12.70 -22.68 11.32
N ASN A 116 11.75 -21.77 11.55
CA ASN A 116 11.65 -20.54 10.80
C ASN A 116 12.77 -19.59 11.24
N PRO A 117 13.49 -18.96 10.28
CA PRO A 117 14.41 -17.88 10.60
C PRO A 117 13.62 -16.81 11.35
N GLU A 118 14.19 -16.35 12.47
CA GLU A 118 13.66 -15.38 13.43
C GLU A 118 12.58 -14.48 12.82
N LEU A 119 11.31 -14.80 13.12
CA LEU A 119 10.21 -13.95 12.67
C LEU A 119 10.34 -12.57 13.33
N PRO A 120 10.19 -11.47 12.57
CA PRO A 120 10.42 -10.10 13.05
C PRO A 120 9.65 -9.78 14.33
N GLY A 121 10.31 -9.06 15.25
CA GLY A 121 9.65 -8.52 16.44
C GLY A 121 8.71 -7.37 16.09
N PHE A 122 7.92 -6.89 17.06
CA PHE A 122 6.96 -5.78 16.81
C PHE A 122 7.65 -4.50 16.31
N ARG A 123 8.90 -4.24 16.73
CA ARG A 123 9.70 -3.11 16.22
C ARG A 123 10.07 -3.26 14.75
N ASP A 124 10.46 -4.46 14.33
CA ASP A 124 10.82 -4.73 12.95
C ASP A 124 9.58 -4.68 12.05
N LEU A 125 8.44 -5.21 12.54
CA LEU A 125 7.15 -5.05 11.87
C LEU A 125 6.78 -3.58 11.71
N ARG A 126 7.00 -2.76 12.74
CA ARG A 126 6.74 -1.33 12.66
C ARG A 126 7.62 -0.66 11.60
N SER A 127 8.91 -0.98 11.56
CA SER A 127 9.82 -0.44 10.54
C SER A 127 9.43 -0.88 9.12
N LEU A 128 8.92 -2.10 8.95
CA LEU A 128 8.36 -2.56 7.67
C LEU A 128 7.11 -1.77 7.28
N VAL A 129 6.25 -1.46 8.23
CA VAL A 129 5.07 -0.62 7.99
C VAL A 129 5.47 0.80 7.59
N GLU A 130 6.44 1.40 8.28
CA GLU A 130 7.00 2.72 7.92
C GLU A 130 7.59 2.70 6.50
N THR A 131 8.31 1.64 6.13
CA THR A 131 8.84 1.47 4.77
C THR A 131 7.72 1.39 3.71
N VAL A 132 6.63 0.69 4.02
CA VAL A 132 5.47 0.59 3.12
C VAL A 132 4.79 1.95 2.98
N GLU A 133 4.59 2.68 4.07
CA GLU A 133 4.05 4.04 4.08
C GLU A 133 4.89 4.97 3.18
N ASP A 134 6.20 5.02 3.41
CA ASP A 134 7.12 5.88 2.66
C ASP A 134 7.15 5.54 1.16
N ASN A 135 7.28 4.27 0.81
CA ASN A 135 7.35 3.86 -0.60
C ASN A 135 6.05 4.18 -1.35
N VAL A 136 4.90 3.91 -0.74
CA VAL A 136 3.61 4.12 -1.38
C VAL A 136 3.31 5.61 -1.54
N THR A 137 3.56 6.41 -0.50
CA THR A 137 3.33 7.87 -0.56
C THR A 137 4.20 8.52 -1.62
N GLN A 138 5.51 8.22 -1.65
CA GLN A 138 6.44 8.76 -2.65
C GLN A 138 6.04 8.40 -4.08
N ASP A 139 5.62 7.16 -4.33
CA ASP A 139 5.26 6.73 -5.68
C ASP A 139 3.93 7.29 -6.15
N LEU A 140 2.95 7.44 -5.25
CA LEU A 140 1.69 8.12 -5.57
C LEU A 140 1.96 9.58 -5.97
N GLU A 141 2.78 10.30 -5.20
CA GLU A 141 3.17 11.68 -5.50
C GLU A 141 3.93 11.79 -6.84
N ALA A 142 4.91 10.92 -7.06
CA ALA A 142 5.69 10.89 -8.29
C ALA A 142 4.79 10.61 -9.51
N GLN A 143 3.83 9.69 -9.39
CA GLN A 143 2.86 9.41 -10.44
C GLN A 143 1.99 10.62 -10.73
N ALA A 144 1.48 11.28 -9.69
CA ALA A 144 0.66 12.47 -9.87
C ALA A 144 1.44 13.57 -10.61
N GLN A 145 2.71 13.80 -10.26
CA GLN A 145 3.56 14.75 -10.99
C GLN A 145 3.72 14.36 -12.47
N ARG A 146 4.00 13.07 -12.76
CA ARG A 146 4.10 12.58 -14.14
C ARG A 146 2.81 12.79 -14.93
N LEU A 147 1.65 12.57 -14.31
CA LEU A 147 0.35 12.81 -14.94
C LEU A 147 0.11 14.30 -15.21
N GLN A 148 0.46 15.17 -14.28
CA GLN A 148 0.37 16.62 -14.47
C GLN A 148 1.19 17.10 -15.65
N ASP A 149 2.46 16.67 -15.75
CA ASP A 149 3.34 17.07 -16.84
C ASP A 149 2.81 16.60 -18.20
N ARG A 150 2.18 15.42 -18.24
CA ARG A 150 1.53 14.91 -19.45
C ARG A 150 0.31 15.75 -19.84
N LEU A 151 -0.54 16.11 -18.88
CA LEU A 151 -1.70 16.96 -19.13
C LEU A 151 -1.31 18.37 -19.57
N ALA A 152 -0.26 18.95 -18.96
CA ALA A 152 0.25 20.27 -19.32
C ALA A 152 0.79 20.29 -20.76
N ARG A 153 1.55 19.26 -21.16
CA ARG A 153 2.04 19.12 -22.53
C ARG A 153 0.91 18.98 -23.54
N ALA A 154 -0.05 18.08 -23.29
CA ALA A 154 -1.19 17.90 -24.18
C ALA A 154 -2.01 19.19 -24.37
N ARG A 155 -2.18 19.99 -23.31
CA ARG A 155 -2.83 21.30 -23.40
C ARG A 155 -2.03 22.29 -24.26
N ALA A 156 -0.71 22.31 -24.12
CA ALA A 156 0.15 23.18 -24.91
C ALA A 156 0.11 22.83 -26.41
N ASP A 157 0.10 21.54 -26.75
CA ASP A 157 0.05 21.07 -28.13
C ASP A 157 -1.28 21.46 -28.81
N ILE A 158 -2.42 21.28 -28.12
CA ILE A 158 -3.74 21.70 -28.62
C ILE A 158 -3.76 23.21 -28.92
N LEU A 159 -3.25 24.03 -27.99
CA LEU A 159 -3.20 25.49 -28.18
C LEU A 159 -2.28 25.89 -29.35
N ALA A 160 -1.18 25.16 -29.57
CA ALA A 160 -0.29 25.39 -30.69
C ALA A 160 -0.97 25.05 -32.03
N GLU A 161 -1.70 23.92 -32.10
CA GLU A 161 -2.47 23.54 -33.28
C GLU A 161 -3.59 24.54 -33.60
N GLU A 162 -4.31 25.02 -32.59
CA GLU A 162 -5.38 26.02 -32.78
C GLU A 162 -4.83 27.35 -33.32
N ARG A 163 -3.67 27.80 -32.83
CA ARG A 163 -2.98 28.99 -33.35
C ARG A 163 -2.53 28.79 -34.80
N ALA A 164 -2.01 27.61 -35.14
CA ALA A 164 -1.59 27.30 -36.50
C ALA A 164 -2.77 27.21 -37.51
N ARG A 165 -3.99 26.95 -37.04
CA ARG A 165 -5.21 26.90 -37.88
C ARG A 165 -5.90 28.25 -38.05
N THR A 166 -5.64 29.21 -37.18
CA THR A 166 -6.33 30.51 -37.14
C THR A 166 -5.48 31.70 -37.62
N GLY A 167 -4.17 31.49 -37.84
CA GLY A 167 -3.27 32.43 -38.52
C GLY A 167 -2.98 32.01 -39.95
#